data_AF-A0A662RW04-F1
#
_entry.id   AF-A0A662RW04-F1
#
_cell.length_a   1.000
_cell.length_b   1.000
_cell.length_c   1.000
_cell.angle_alpha   90.00
_cell.angle_beta   90.00
_cell.angle_gamma   90.00
#
_symmetry.space_group_name_H-M   'P 1'
#
loop_
_entity.id
_entity.type
_entity.pdbx_description
1 polymer ?
#
loop_
_entity_poly.entity_id
_entity_poly.type
_entity_poly.pdbx_seq_one_letter_code
_entity_poly.pdbx_strand_id
1 'polypeptide(L)'
;MIYGWMKTNVKIPQGADKLKVTVHVCSNGWGEGLAVDYGLWTDNSGIQIIVDDAVWYNKINESTIKSEHHHSYYKHDYGESFSTNLFNVSGKDNVTLTIRMTDGARLDFCNVTLTFFTHTPTEKYTGVCYSPFRDNEDPEFGILPTIDELKEDLFLIKNLSKSIRTYGISKNLSEIPRLCEDIGIDCYPGAWISRCKCDNE
;
A
#
# COMPACT_ATOMS: atom_id res chain seq x y z
N MET A 1 -2.61 -31.62 -9.93
CA MET A 1 -4.05 -31.31 -9.77
C MET A 1 -4.47 -31.29 -8.31
N ILE A 2 -4.91 -30.14 -7.80
CA ILE A 2 -5.49 -30.03 -6.45
C ILE A 2 -7.01 -30.06 -6.57
N TYR A 3 -7.63 -30.92 -5.77
CA TYR A 3 -9.07 -30.92 -5.48
C TYR A 3 -9.20 -30.51 -4.01
N GLY A 4 -9.77 -29.34 -3.73
CA GLY A 4 -9.89 -28.82 -2.35
C GLY A 4 -9.12 -27.53 -2.10
N TRP A 5 -8.18 -27.54 -1.16
CA TRP A 5 -7.50 -26.33 -0.71
C TRP A 5 -6.06 -26.60 -0.27
N MET A 6 -5.24 -25.55 -0.35
CA MET A 6 -3.96 -25.46 0.34
C MET A 6 -3.97 -24.26 1.27
N LYS A 7 -3.25 -24.37 2.38
CA LYS A 7 -3.06 -23.29 3.36
C LYS A 7 -1.61 -23.28 3.80
N THR A 8 -1.02 -22.10 3.89
CA THR A 8 0.35 -21.93 4.37
C THR A 8 0.51 -20.59 5.06
N ASN A 9 1.48 -20.50 5.97
CA ASN A 9 1.88 -19.24 6.58
C ASN A 9 2.99 -18.62 5.72
N VAL A 10 2.82 -17.35 5.39
CA VAL A 10 3.74 -16.57 4.57
C VAL A 10 4.33 -15.47 5.45
N LYS A 11 5.66 -15.44 5.56
CA LYS A 11 6.38 -14.35 6.22
C LYS A 11 6.39 -13.12 5.34
N ILE A 12 6.08 -11.96 5.92
CA ILE A 12 6.08 -10.67 5.23
C ILE A 12 7.49 -10.07 5.30
N PRO A 13 8.09 -9.67 4.16
CA PRO A 13 9.35 -8.94 4.15
C PRO A 13 9.22 -7.60 4.88
N GLN A 14 10.29 -7.16 5.55
CA GLN A 14 10.30 -5.89 6.27
C GLN A 14 9.94 -4.72 5.34
N GLY A 15 8.99 -3.89 5.76
CA GLY A 15 8.54 -2.71 5.01
C GLY A 15 7.53 -2.97 3.90
N ALA A 16 7.16 -4.23 3.65
CA ALA A 16 6.09 -4.55 2.70
C ALA A 16 4.72 -4.14 3.27
N ASP A 17 3.93 -3.43 2.47
CA ASP A 17 2.59 -2.99 2.82
C ASP A 17 1.52 -3.64 1.94
N LYS A 18 1.91 -4.18 0.76
CA LYS A 18 0.99 -4.85 -0.16
C LYS A 18 1.56 -6.18 -0.68
N LEU A 19 0.65 -7.11 -0.95
CA LEU A 19 0.95 -8.42 -1.51
C LEU A 19 0.10 -8.66 -2.77
N LYS A 20 0.73 -9.16 -3.84
CA LYS A 20 0.05 -9.76 -4.99
C LYS A 20 0.37 -11.25 -5.05
N VAL A 21 -0.64 -12.07 -5.29
CA VAL A 21 -0.48 -13.51 -5.49
C VAL A 21 -0.72 -13.81 -6.96
N THR A 22 0.22 -14.49 -7.60
CA THR A 22 0.12 -14.95 -8.99
C THR A 22 0.19 -16.47 -9.03
N VAL A 23 -0.83 -17.09 -9.62
CA VAL A 23 -0.90 -18.54 -9.80
C VAL A 23 -0.51 -18.88 -11.23
N HIS A 24 0.38 -19.85 -11.39
CA HIS A 24 0.90 -20.29 -12.68
C HIS A 24 0.40 -21.69 -13.01
N VAL A 25 -0.46 -21.80 -14.03
CA VAL A 25 -0.98 -23.09 -14.52
C VAL A 25 0.16 -23.87 -15.15
N CYS A 26 0.24 -25.16 -14.89
CA CYS A 26 1.22 -26.05 -15.50
C CYS A 26 1.05 -26.07 -17.05
N SER A 27 2.13 -26.37 -17.78
CA SER A 27 2.12 -26.41 -19.26
C SER A 27 2.18 -27.82 -19.85
N ASN A 28 2.34 -28.88 -19.04
CA ASN A 28 2.82 -30.19 -19.52
C ASN A 28 2.10 -31.41 -18.92
N GLY A 29 1.09 -31.23 -18.08
CA GLY A 29 0.31 -32.33 -17.52
C GLY A 29 -1.07 -32.47 -18.16
N TRP A 30 -1.80 -33.46 -17.65
CA TRP A 30 -3.05 -33.93 -18.22
C TRP A 30 -4.24 -33.23 -17.54
N GLY A 31 -5.00 -32.44 -18.29
CA GLY A 31 -6.20 -31.74 -17.79
C GLY A 31 -5.91 -30.43 -17.04
N GLU A 32 -4.89 -29.69 -17.47
CA GLU A 32 -4.26 -28.64 -16.66
C GLU A 32 -4.86 -27.26 -16.86
N GLY A 33 -5.66 -26.87 -15.88
CA GLY A 33 -6.25 -25.55 -15.88
C GLY A 33 -7.09 -25.30 -14.65
N LEU A 34 -7.60 -24.08 -14.54
CA LEU A 34 -8.73 -23.82 -13.68
C LEU A 34 -9.99 -24.28 -14.42
N ALA A 35 -10.56 -25.40 -13.98
CA ALA A 35 -11.63 -26.08 -14.69
C ALA A 35 -12.68 -26.69 -13.76
N VAL A 36 -13.81 -27.10 -14.32
CA VAL A 36 -14.84 -27.91 -13.64
C VAL A 36 -15.52 -28.81 -14.67
N ASP A 37 -15.79 -30.07 -14.30
CA ASP A 37 -16.44 -31.02 -15.20
C ASP A 37 -17.89 -30.59 -15.53
N TYR A 38 -18.32 -30.90 -16.75
CA TYR A 38 -19.67 -30.65 -17.25
C TYR A 38 -20.70 -31.39 -16.39
N GLY A 39 -21.71 -30.67 -15.90
CA GLY A 39 -22.70 -31.18 -14.95
C GLY A 39 -22.31 -31.06 -13.46
N LEU A 40 -21.06 -30.74 -13.14
CA LEU A 40 -20.63 -30.38 -11.77
C LEU A 40 -20.54 -28.86 -11.56
N TRP A 41 -20.66 -28.08 -12.63
CA TRP A 41 -20.60 -26.62 -12.57
C TRP A 41 -21.78 -26.03 -11.79
N THR A 42 -21.48 -25.01 -10.97
CA THR A 42 -22.44 -24.13 -10.32
C THR A 42 -22.01 -22.67 -10.52
N ASP A 43 -22.90 -21.75 -10.17
CA ASP A 43 -22.58 -20.32 -10.16
C ASP A 43 -21.44 -19.91 -9.19
N ASN A 44 -21.03 -20.80 -8.28
CA ASN A 44 -19.88 -20.58 -7.41
C ASN A 44 -18.71 -21.52 -7.73
N SER A 45 -18.67 -22.13 -8.91
CA SER A 45 -17.48 -22.85 -9.36
C SER A 45 -16.34 -21.88 -9.65
N GLY A 46 -15.18 -22.11 -9.04
CA GLY A 46 -14.01 -21.26 -9.24
C GLY A 46 -12.93 -21.46 -8.20
N ILE A 47 -12.14 -20.40 -7.99
CA ILE A 47 -11.05 -20.40 -7.03
C ILE A 47 -11.08 -19.13 -6.18
N GLN A 48 -10.88 -19.32 -4.88
CA GLN A 48 -10.65 -18.29 -3.89
C GLN A 48 -9.17 -18.26 -3.51
N ILE A 49 -8.56 -17.08 -3.58
CA ILE A 49 -7.26 -16.78 -2.98
C ILE A 49 -7.52 -15.89 -1.78
N ILE A 50 -7.17 -16.37 -0.60
CA ILE A 50 -7.51 -15.76 0.68
C ILE A 50 -6.21 -15.41 1.40
N VAL A 51 -6.08 -14.15 1.80
CA VAL A 51 -4.98 -13.67 2.65
C VAL A 51 -5.58 -13.22 3.97
N ASP A 52 -5.36 -14.01 5.02
CA ASP A 52 -6.09 -13.97 6.30
C ASP A 52 -7.61 -14.04 6.07
N ASP A 53 -8.30 -12.90 6.14
CA ASP A 53 -9.75 -12.78 5.95
C ASP A 53 -10.12 -12.15 4.59
N ALA A 54 -9.16 -11.61 3.86
CA ALA A 54 -9.41 -10.94 2.58
C ALA A 54 -9.50 -11.98 1.46
N VAL A 55 -10.67 -12.07 0.82
CA VAL A 55 -10.97 -13.04 -0.24
C VAL A 55 -10.90 -12.37 -1.61
N TRP A 56 -10.12 -12.94 -2.51
CA TRP A 56 -10.17 -12.67 -3.95
C TRP A 56 -10.75 -13.87 -4.68
N TYR A 57 -11.65 -13.63 -5.64
CA TYR A 57 -12.40 -14.69 -6.31
C TYR A 57 -12.23 -14.66 -7.83
N ASN A 58 -11.98 -15.83 -8.41
CA ASN A 58 -11.89 -16.04 -9.86
C ASN A 58 -12.92 -17.09 -10.29
N LYS A 59 -14.15 -16.62 -10.56
CA LYS A 59 -15.29 -17.45 -10.98
C LYS A 59 -15.07 -18.06 -12.36
N ILE A 60 -15.40 -19.34 -12.54
CA ILE A 60 -15.52 -19.98 -13.86
C ILE A 60 -16.93 -19.69 -14.38
N ASN A 61 -17.02 -18.99 -15.52
CA ASN A 61 -18.31 -18.69 -16.15
C ASN A 61 -18.74 -19.85 -17.04
N GLU A 62 -20.03 -20.18 -17.07
CA GLU A 62 -20.58 -21.26 -17.91
C GLU A 62 -20.17 -21.14 -19.39
N SER A 63 -20.01 -19.92 -19.91
CA SER A 63 -19.60 -19.68 -21.30
C SER A 63 -18.15 -20.04 -21.64
N THR A 64 -17.32 -20.42 -20.65
CA THR A 64 -15.88 -20.71 -20.86
C THR A 64 -15.60 -22.11 -21.42
N ILE A 65 -16.34 -22.51 -22.46
CA ILE A 65 -16.22 -23.82 -23.12
C ILE A 65 -15.07 -23.79 -24.14
N LYS A 66 -13.96 -24.48 -23.84
CA LYS A 66 -12.93 -24.82 -24.85
C LYS A 66 -13.24 -26.20 -25.43
N SER A 67 -14.21 -26.23 -26.34
CA SER A 67 -14.66 -27.38 -27.14
C SER A 67 -15.21 -28.57 -26.35
N GLU A 68 -16.29 -29.16 -26.87
CA GLU A 68 -17.04 -30.29 -26.32
C GLU A 68 -16.19 -31.56 -26.08
N HIS A 69 -14.91 -31.56 -26.48
CA HIS A 69 -13.99 -32.70 -26.42
C HIS A 69 -13.56 -33.14 -25.02
N HIS A 70 -13.73 -32.30 -23.98
CA HIS A 70 -13.27 -32.61 -22.63
C HIS A 70 -14.35 -32.64 -21.55
N HIS A 71 -15.63 -32.54 -21.93
CA HIS A 71 -16.78 -32.50 -21.01
C HIS A 71 -16.48 -31.64 -19.76
N SER A 72 -15.86 -30.47 -19.92
CA SER A 72 -15.39 -29.58 -18.83
C SER A 72 -15.39 -28.12 -19.28
N TYR A 73 -15.63 -27.20 -18.34
CA TYR A 73 -15.48 -25.75 -18.52
C TYR A 73 -14.07 -25.30 -18.12
N TYR A 74 -13.40 -24.50 -18.94
CA TYR A 74 -12.01 -24.07 -18.73
C TYR A 74 -11.89 -22.55 -18.77
N LYS A 75 -11.47 -21.94 -17.65
CA LYS A 75 -11.19 -20.50 -17.61
C LYS A 75 -9.74 -20.14 -17.92
N HIS A 76 -8.80 -20.93 -17.40
CA HIS A 76 -7.36 -20.78 -17.61
C HIS A 76 -6.76 -22.13 -17.96
N ASP A 77 -5.81 -22.16 -18.89
CA ASP A 77 -5.30 -23.41 -19.49
C ASP A 77 -3.80 -23.29 -19.85
N TYR A 78 -3.10 -24.42 -19.98
CA TYR A 78 -1.73 -24.58 -20.49
C TYR A 78 -0.78 -23.37 -20.37
N GLY A 79 -0.06 -23.27 -19.25
CA GLY A 79 0.97 -22.24 -19.05
C GLY A 79 0.44 -20.82 -18.86
N GLU A 80 -0.88 -20.61 -18.89
CA GLU A 80 -1.48 -19.35 -18.48
C GLU A 80 -1.17 -19.03 -17.00
N SER A 81 -1.30 -17.77 -16.64
CA SER A 81 -1.15 -17.31 -15.27
C SER A 81 -2.20 -16.25 -14.96
N PHE A 82 -2.69 -16.23 -13.73
CA PHE A 82 -3.63 -15.21 -13.27
C PHE A 82 -3.19 -14.64 -11.93
N SER A 83 -3.50 -13.37 -11.71
CA SER A 83 -3.05 -12.63 -10.53
C SER A 83 -4.21 -12.01 -9.78
N THR A 84 -4.06 -11.91 -8.47
CA THR A 84 -4.98 -11.16 -7.61
C THR A 84 -4.79 -9.65 -7.78
N ASN A 85 -5.75 -8.90 -7.25
CA ASN A 85 -5.50 -7.51 -6.84
C ASN A 85 -4.50 -7.48 -5.65
N LEU A 86 -4.14 -6.27 -5.21
CA LEU A 86 -3.25 -6.08 -4.06
C LEU A 86 -4.00 -6.30 -2.74
N PHE A 87 -3.48 -7.18 -1.91
CA PHE A 87 -3.89 -7.33 -0.51
C PHE A 87 -3.08 -6.38 0.37
N ASN A 88 -3.72 -5.79 1.39
CA ASN A 88 -3.03 -5.01 2.41
C ASN A 88 -2.38 -5.95 3.44
N VAL A 89 -1.07 -5.83 3.61
CA VAL A 89 -0.27 -6.58 4.60
C VAL A 89 0.54 -5.64 5.50
N SER A 90 0.22 -4.34 5.49
CA SER A 90 0.90 -3.32 6.29
C SER A 90 0.89 -3.67 7.78
N GLY A 91 2.07 -3.58 8.39
CA GLY A 91 2.27 -3.85 9.82
C GLY A 91 2.17 -5.32 10.23
N LYS A 92 2.10 -6.26 9.28
CA LYS A 92 2.03 -7.70 9.57
C LYS A 92 3.40 -8.36 9.42
N ASP A 93 3.74 -9.25 10.36
CA ASP A 93 4.94 -10.09 10.27
C ASP A 93 4.70 -11.37 9.45
N ASN A 94 3.49 -11.92 9.55
CA ASN A 94 3.06 -13.12 8.83
C ASN A 94 1.60 -12.98 8.41
N VAL A 95 1.24 -13.68 7.34
CA VAL A 95 -0.16 -13.85 6.89
C VAL A 95 -0.44 -15.32 6.59
N THR A 96 -1.70 -15.71 6.72
CA THR A 96 -2.18 -17.00 6.27
C THR A 96 -2.64 -16.90 4.82
N LEU A 97 -1.97 -17.58 3.90
CA LEU A 97 -2.40 -17.73 2.51
C LEU A 97 -3.19 -19.03 2.35
N THR A 98 -4.44 -18.94 1.88
CA THR A 98 -5.26 -20.09 1.50
C THR A 98 -5.62 -19.99 0.02
N ILE A 99 -5.42 -21.05 -0.73
CA ILE A 99 -5.93 -21.21 -2.10
C ILE A 99 -6.96 -22.33 -2.05
N ARG A 100 -8.20 -22.02 -2.41
CA ARG A 100 -9.34 -22.93 -2.25
C ARG A 100 -10.15 -22.97 -3.54
N MET A 101 -10.40 -24.17 -4.04
CA MET A 101 -11.34 -24.40 -5.13
C MET A 101 -12.75 -24.51 -4.55
N THR A 102 -13.72 -24.00 -5.29
CA THR A 102 -15.14 -23.94 -4.90
C THR A 102 -16.01 -24.69 -5.90
N ASP A 103 -17.05 -25.35 -5.38
CA ASP A 103 -18.10 -26.05 -6.13
C ASP A 103 -17.62 -26.83 -7.37
N GLY A 104 -16.97 -27.96 -7.12
CA GLY A 104 -16.53 -28.89 -8.19
C GLY A 104 -15.32 -28.40 -9.00
N ALA A 105 -14.86 -27.17 -8.80
CA ALA A 105 -13.68 -26.67 -9.48
C ALA A 105 -12.42 -27.44 -9.07
N ARG A 106 -11.51 -27.58 -10.04
CA ARG A 106 -10.18 -28.14 -9.90
C ARG A 106 -9.17 -27.18 -10.50
N LEU A 107 -7.95 -27.22 -9.96
CA LEU A 107 -6.84 -26.47 -10.48
C LEU A 107 -5.60 -27.36 -10.55
N ASP A 108 -4.93 -27.35 -11.70
CA ASP A 108 -3.54 -27.78 -11.78
C ASP A 108 -2.61 -26.58 -11.95
N PHE A 109 -1.65 -26.41 -11.04
CA PHE A 109 -0.70 -25.30 -11.08
C PHE A 109 0.69 -25.79 -10.69
N CYS A 110 1.72 -25.19 -11.29
CA CYS A 110 3.11 -25.60 -11.08
C CYS A 110 3.79 -24.77 -10.00
N ASN A 111 3.42 -23.49 -9.90
CA ASN A 111 3.98 -22.60 -8.90
C ASN A 111 3.03 -21.43 -8.57
N VAL A 112 3.31 -20.80 -7.44
CA VAL A 112 2.65 -19.57 -6.99
C VAL A 112 3.73 -18.55 -6.66
N THR A 113 3.67 -17.40 -7.32
CA THR A 113 4.58 -16.28 -7.09
C THR A 113 3.93 -15.28 -6.13
N LEU A 114 4.68 -14.89 -5.09
CA LEU A 114 4.28 -13.87 -4.13
C LEU A 114 5.10 -12.62 -4.38
N THR A 115 4.45 -11.53 -4.82
CA THR A 115 5.11 -10.25 -5.06
C THR A 115 4.73 -9.28 -3.96
N PHE A 116 5.72 -8.90 -3.16
CA PHE A 116 5.57 -7.89 -2.12
C PHE A 116 5.91 -6.52 -2.67
N PHE A 117 5.07 -5.54 -2.34
CA PHE A 117 5.33 -4.14 -2.61
C PHE A 117 5.58 -3.48 -1.27
N THR A 118 6.62 -2.67 -1.23
CA THR A 118 6.84 -1.73 -0.15
C THR A 118 6.16 -0.43 -0.52
N HIS A 119 5.55 0.21 0.46
CA HIS A 119 5.36 1.65 0.34
C HIS A 119 6.76 2.24 0.26
N THR A 120 7.17 2.69 -0.93
CA THR A 120 8.22 3.70 -0.96
C THR A 120 7.70 4.81 -0.06
N PRO A 121 8.37 5.19 1.04
CA PRO A 121 7.92 6.35 1.81
C PRO A 121 7.73 7.44 0.77
N THR A 122 6.48 7.91 0.63
CA THR A 122 6.13 9.02 -0.27
C THR A 122 7.29 9.98 -0.27
N GLU A 123 7.91 10.21 -1.43
CA GLU A 123 9.06 11.11 -1.48
C GLU A 123 8.71 12.34 -0.67
N LYS A 124 9.51 12.61 0.38
CA LYS A 124 9.26 13.76 1.24
C LYS A 124 9.07 14.98 0.34
N TYR A 125 8.08 15.82 0.68
CA TYR A 125 7.89 17.06 -0.04
C TYR A 125 9.23 17.80 -0.11
N THR A 126 9.53 18.39 -1.27
CA THR A 126 10.76 19.17 -1.42
C THR A 126 10.79 20.32 -0.42
N GLY A 127 9.64 20.93 -0.16
CA GLY A 127 9.47 21.94 0.88
C GLY A 127 8.01 22.17 1.24
N VAL A 128 7.78 22.69 2.45
CA VAL A 128 6.44 23.09 2.94
C VAL A 128 6.49 24.49 3.55
N CYS A 129 5.37 25.20 3.46
CA CYS A 129 5.16 26.47 4.17
C CYS A 129 4.79 26.16 5.63
N TYR A 130 5.53 26.70 6.59
CA TYR A 130 5.30 26.47 8.01
C TYR A 130 4.94 27.79 8.71
N SER A 131 3.79 27.78 9.37
CA SER A 131 3.28 28.84 10.23
C SER A 131 2.98 28.23 11.59
N PRO A 132 3.75 28.53 12.65
CA PRO A 132 3.83 27.72 13.86
C PRO A 132 2.75 28.04 14.91
N PHE A 133 1.63 28.64 14.51
CA PHE A 133 0.61 29.12 15.44
C PHE A 133 -0.45 28.05 15.68
N ARG A 134 -0.60 27.64 16.95
CA ARG A 134 -1.65 26.74 17.45
C ARG A 134 -2.92 27.53 17.80
N ASP A 135 -3.95 26.81 18.25
CA ASP A 135 -5.23 27.43 18.62
C ASP A 135 -5.03 28.53 19.69
N ASN A 136 -5.54 29.73 19.41
CA ASN A 136 -5.43 30.96 20.23
C ASN A 136 -4.04 31.61 20.24
N GLU A 137 -3.11 31.18 19.40
CA GLU A 137 -1.87 31.90 19.13
C GLU A 137 -2.04 32.81 17.93
N ASP A 138 -1.49 34.01 18.03
CA ASP A 138 -1.62 35.02 17.00
C ASP A 138 -0.44 36.00 17.09
N PRO A 139 0.38 36.12 16.02
CA PRO A 139 1.49 37.05 16.00
C PRO A 139 1.03 38.51 16.11
N GLU A 140 -0.17 38.86 15.64
CA GLU A 140 -0.75 40.20 15.74
C GLU A 140 -1.02 40.59 17.20
N PHE A 141 -1.44 39.63 18.03
CA PHE A 141 -1.60 39.81 19.48
C PHE A 141 -0.31 39.51 20.27
N GLY A 142 0.79 39.17 19.60
CA GLY A 142 2.08 38.87 20.21
C GLY A 142 2.12 37.56 20.99
N ILE A 143 1.13 36.69 20.80
CA ILE A 143 1.03 35.36 21.41
C ILE A 143 1.73 34.39 20.45
N LEU A 144 2.97 34.03 20.81
CA LEU A 144 3.84 33.20 19.97
C LEU A 144 4.00 31.81 20.57
N PRO A 145 4.26 30.79 19.72
CA PRO A 145 4.57 29.44 20.17
C PRO A 145 5.83 29.42 21.04
N THR A 146 5.84 28.47 21.97
CA THR A 146 7.02 28.17 22.78
C THR A 146 8.05 27.38 21.96
N ILE A 147 9.32 27.39 22.42
CA ILE A 147 10.39 26.64 21.77
C ILE A 147 10.13 25.12 21.73
N ASP A 148 9.45 24.59 22.74
CA ASP A 148 9.15 23.16 22.78
C ASP A 148 8.03 22.78 21.80
N GLU A 149 7.05 23.65 21.59
CA GLU A 149 6.02 23.46 20.56
C GLU A 149 6.61 23.52 19.16
N LEU A 150 7.55 24.45 18.92
CA LEU A 150 8.31 24.48 17.67
C LEU A 150 9.07 23.17 17.43
N LYS A 151 9.69 22.59 18.46
CA LYS A 151 10.40 21.29 18.33
C LYS A 151 9.43 20.16 18.01
N GLU A 152 8.28 20.10 18.67
CA GLU A 152 7.26 19.09 18.41
C GLU A 152 6.81 19.11 16.95
N ASP A 153 6.46 20.29 16.45
CA ASP A 153 6.00 20.48 15.08
C ASP A 153 7.10 20.11 14.07
N LEU A 154 8.33 20.60 14.28
CA LEU A 154 9.47 20.33 13.39
C LEU A 154 9.82 18.83 13.35
N PHE A 155 9.66 18.11 14.46
CA PHE A 155 9.86 16.67 14.50
C PHE A 155 8.84 15.92 13.63
N LEU A 156 7.58 16.38 13.59
CA LEU A 156 6.56 15.84 12.69
C LEU A 156 6.88 16.19 11.24
N ILE A 157 7.22 17.45 10.96
CA ILE A 157 7.50 17.94 9.60
C ILE A 157 8.72 17.25 9.00
N LYS A 158 9.74 16.91 9.80
CA LYS A 158 10.92 16.15 9.35
C LYS A 158 10.55 14.82 8.70
N ASN A 159 9.45 14.19 9.09
CA ASN A 159 9.00 12.94 8.46
C ASN A 159 8.25 13.18 7.15
N LEU A 160 7.79 14.40 6.89
CA LEU A 160 6.95 14.78 5.75
C LEU A 160 7.72 15.55 4.66
N SER A 161 8.69 16.39 5.03
CA SER A 161 9.36 17.33 4.12
C SER A 161 10.88 17.34 4.29
N LYS A 162 11.59 17.73 3.22
CA LYS A 162 13.05 17.98 3.23
C LYS A 162 13.40 19.39 3.65
N SER A 163 12.48 20.33 3.49
CA SER A 163 12.68 21.72 3.84
C SER A 163 11.41 22.42 4.34
N ILE A 164 11.59 23.55 5.02
CA ILE A 164 10.51 24.45 5.40
C ILE A 164 10.79 25.88 4.94
N ARG A 165 9.72 26.64 4.74
CA ARG A 165 9.75 28.09 4.61
C ARG A 165 8.91 28.73 5.71
N THR A 166 9.47 29.70 6.42
CA THR A 166 8.76 30.53 7.39
C THR A 166 8.54 31.94 6.86
N TYR A 167 7.65 32.71 7.50
CA TYR A 167 7.23 34.05 7.04
C TYR A 167 7.53 35.17 8.03
N GLY A 168 8.12 34.84 9.18
CA GLY A 168 8.52 35.79 10.20
C GLY A 168 9.72 35.28 10.97
N ILE A 169 10.47 36.22 11.55
CA ILE A 169 11.71 35.96 12.30
C ILE A 169 11.74 36.67 13.66
N SER A 170 10.62 37.26 14.09
CA SER A 170 10.51 37.92 15.38
C SER A 170 10.54 36.96 16.57
N LYS A 171 11.21 37.37 17.66
CA LYS A 171 11.21 36.69 18.97
C LYS A 171 11.53 35.19 18.85
N ASN A 172 10.67 34.30 19.35
CA ASN A 172 10.89 32.85 19.34
C ASN A 172 11.01 32.25 17.93
N LEU A 173 10.44 32.90 16.91
CA LEU A 173 10.52 32.44 15.53
C LEU A 173 11.97 32.50 14.98
N SER A 174 12.81 33.37 15.56
CA SER A 174 14.25 33.44 15.21
C SER A 174 15.03 32.18 15.56
N GLU A 175 14.50 31.30 16.43
CA GLU A 175 15.15 30.03 16.79
C GLU A 175 14.87 28.93 15.76
N ILE A 176 13.86 29.08 14.87
CA ILE A 176 13.47 28.04 13.92
C ILE A 176 14.65 27.57 13.04
N PRO A 177 15.49 28.45 12.45
CA PRO A 177 16.63 28.01 11.65
C PRO A 177 17.59 27.08 12.42
N ARG A 178 17.87 27.40 13.69
CA ARG A 178 18.72 26.57 14.56
C ARG A 178 18.06 25.24 14.89
N LEU A 179 16.76 25.24 15.24
CA LEU A 179 16.02 24.01 15.51
C LEU A 179 15.96 23.08 14.28
N CYS A 180 15.87 23.67 13.08
CA CYS A 180 15.92 22.94 11.81
C CYS A 180 17.29 22.30 11.57
N GLU A 181 18.37 23.03 11.86
CA GLU A 181 19.75 22.51 11.79
C GLU A 181 19.94 21.32 12.74
N ASP A 182 19.47 21.43 13.98
CA ASP A 182 19.56 20.37 15.00
C ASP A 182 18.90 19.05 14.55
N ILE A 183 17.89 19.11 13.70
CA ILE A 183 17.16 17.93 13.21
C ILE A 183 17.46 17.57 11.75
N GLY A 184 18.30 18.34 11.05
CA GLY A 184 18.69 18.08 9.66
C GLY A 184 17.58 18.30 8.63
N ILE A 185 16.84 19.40 8.75
CA ILE A 185 15.87 19.87 7.73
C ILE A 185 16.31 21.25 7.22
N ASP A 186 16.21 21.49 5.91
CA ASP A 186 16.59 22.79 5.34
C ASP A 186 15.56 23.87 5.73
N CYS A 187 16.04 25.07 6.06
CA CYS A 187 15.18 26.18 6.48
C CYS A 187 15.37 27.41 5.59
N TYR A 188 14.27 27.93 5.06
CA TYR A 188 14.21 29.15 4.26
C TYR A 188 13.44 30.24 5.02
N PRO A 189 14.11 31.04 5.88
CA PRO A 189 13.46 32.12 6.60
C PRO A 189 13.02 33.24 5.66
N GLY A 190 11.76 33.64 5.76
CA GLY A 190 11.20 34.79 5.05
C GLY A 190 11.31 36.07 5.88
N ALA A 191 11.75 37.16 5.26
CA ALA A 191 11.70 38.50 5.82
C ALA A 191 10.40 39.20 5.41
N TRP A 192 9.75 39.87 6.36
CA TRP A 192 8.55 40.65 6.09
C TRP A 192 8.94 42.12 5.85
N ILE A 193 8.62 42.65 4.67
CA ILE A 193 9.00 44.01 4.27
C ILE A 193 7.73 44.84 4.00
N SER A 194 7.58 45.91 4.77
CA SER A 194 6.43 46.80 4.82
C SER A 194 6.80 48.24 4.41
N ARG A 195 5.79 49.10 4.27
CA ARG A 195 5.97 50.55 4.17
C ARG A 195 6.38 51.18 5.50
N CYS A 196 5.94 50.63 6.65
CA CYS A 196 6.46 51.06 7.94
C CYS A 196 7.70 50.24 8.29
N LYS A 197 8.80 50.92 8.61
CA LYS A 197 10.00 50.27 9.18
C LYS A 197 9.68 49.49 10.47
N CYS A 198 8.66 49.91 11.20
CA CYS A 198 8.21 49.28 12.43
C CYS A 198 7.61 47.89 12.25
N ASP A 199 7.11 47.58 11.05
CA ASP A 199 6.52 46.26 10.74
C ASP A 199 7.52 45.34 10.03
N ASN A 200 8.75 45.81 9.78
CA ASN A 200 9.74 45.00 9.09
C ASN A 200 10.31 43.96 10.04
N GLU A 201 10.40 42.72 9.55
CA GLU A 201 11.09 41.60 10.21
C GLU A 201 12.30 41.17 9.39
#